data_AF-K9A7M0-F1
#
_entry.id   AF-K9A7M0-F1
#
_cell.length_a   1.000
_cell.length_b   1.000
_cell.length_c   1.000
_cell.angle_alpha   90.00
_cell.angle_beta   90.00
_cell.angle_gamma   90.00
#
_symmetry.space_group_name_H-M   'P 1'
#
loop_
_entity.id
_entity.type
_entity.pdbx_description
1 polymer ?
#
loop_
_entity_poly.entity_id
_entity_poly.type
_entity_poly.pdbx_seq_one_letter_code
_entity_poly.pdbx_strand_id
1 'polypeptide(L)'
;MKLVHIIDTDQNMWIDVDVFFQQSEMELTQWRSQIRERYKRDKTKPHLTCAWCQSPVILSRRTDHMQVNSSATFFFKHIPELENNPTFQCPVKHIKQLSEQEKTALKYQIAKETRQHKLLKENIYKSLQADEAFSDIHIEQVRKSIDLKQWRRPDVSSLYKKQLVVFEGQLSTTFLNVIIDRKIFYQDNNDIR
;
A
#
# COMPACT_ATOMS: atom_id res chain seq x y z
N MET A 1 18.10 12.34 -2.32
CA MET A 1 17.70 10.92 -2.27
C MET A 1 16.48 10.70 -3.16
N LYS A 2 16.42 9.60 -3.95
CA LYS A 2 15.24 9.23 -4.75
C LYS A 2 14.33 8.34 -3.92
N LEU A 3 13.07 8.75 -3.77
CA LEU A 3 12.03 7.97 -3.10
C LEU A 3 11.27 7.14 -4.15
N VAL A 4 10.94 5.89 -3.80
CA VAL A 4 10.19 4.95 -4.65
C VAL A 4 8.88 4.47 -4.02
N HIS A 5 8.64 4.87 -2.78
CA HIS A 5 7.51 4.44 -1.96
C HIS A 5 6.74 5.69 -1.53
N ILE A 6 5.75 6.06 -2.33
CA ILE A 6 5.00 7.31 -2.19
C ILE A 6 3.54 7.00 -1.94
N ILE A 7 2.92 7.79 -1.06
CA ILE A 7 1.49 7.73 -0.76
C ILE A 7 0.84 9.01 -1.30
N ASP A 8 -0.22 8.86 -2.09
CA ASP A 8 -1.21 9.89 -2.39
C ASP A 8 -2.12 10.04 -1.17
N THR A 9 -2.18 11.23 -0.59
CA THR A 9 -2.94 11.50 0.64
C THR A 9 -4.44 11.67 0.43
N ASP A 10 -4.88 12.03 -0.78
CA ASP A 10 -6.31 12.18 -1.07
C ASP A 10 -6.96 10.82 -1.23
N GLN A 11 -6.26 9.94 -1.95
CA GLN A 11 -6.71 8.58 -2.17
C GLN A 11 -6.28 7.65 -1.04
N ASN A 12 -5.35 8.08 -0.18
CA ASN A 12 -4.66 7.22 0.78
C ASN A 12 -4.10 5.96 0.11
N MET A 13 -3.45 6.13 -1.05
CA MET A 13 -3.04 5.04 -1.93
C MET A 13 -1.55 5.10 -2.23
N TRP A 14 -0.95 3.93 -2.40
CA TRP A 14 0.41 3.82 -2.92
C TRP A 14 0.48 4.22 -4.38
N ILE A 15 1.47 5.04 -4.71
CA ILE A 15 1.85 5.31 -6.09
C ILE A 15 2.86 4.27 -6.52
N ASP A 16 2.50 3.49 -7.54
CA ASP A 16 3.48 2.74 -8.33
C ASP A 16 4.32 3.76 -9.11
N VAL A 17 5.57 3.93 -8.69
CA VAL A 17 6.44 4.94 -9.26
C VAL A 17 6.84 4.64 -10.70
N ASP A 18 6.93 3.36 -11.07
CA ASP A 18 7.33 2.97 -12.42
C ASP A 18 6.19 3.23 -13.40
N VAL A 19 4.94 2.98 -12.99
CA VAL A 19 3.74 3.36 -13.76
C VAL A 19 3.57 4.89 -13.78
N PHE A 20 3.73 5.56 -12.64
CA PHE A 20 3.59 7.02 -12.55
C PHE A 20 4.55 7.75 -13.51
N PHE A 21 5.78 7.26 -13.65
CA PHE A 21 6.77 7.89 -14.53
C PHE A 21 6.60 7.56 -16.02
N GLN A 22 5.61 6.74 -16.41
CA GLN A 22 5.26 6.53 -17.83
C GLN A 22 4.42 7.68 -18.42
N GLN A 23 3.94 8.60 -17.58
CA GLN A 23 3.24 9.81 -18.02
C GLN A 23 4.13 10.72 -18.88
N SER A 24 3.51 11.57 -19.70
CA SER A 24 4.22 12.55 -20.52
C SER A 24 4.95 13.59 -19.67
N GLU A 25 6.00 14.20 -20.22
CA GLU A 25 6.74 15.27 -19.54
C GLU A 25 5.85 16.47 -19.17
N MET A 26 4.83 16.76 -19.99
CA MET A 26 3.84 17.80 -19.70
C MET A 26 3.03 17.46 -18.44
N GLU A 27 2.51 16.23 -18.33
CA GLU A 27 1.76 15.77 -17.16
C GLU A 27 2.65 15.77 -15.91
N LEU A 28 3.88 15.28 -16.00
CA LEU A 28 4.82 15.29 -14.87
C LEU A 28 5.17 16.72 -14.42
N THR A 29 5.23 17.66 -15.35
CA THR A 29 5.42 19.08 -15.04
C THR A 29 4.20 19.68 -14.33
N GLN A 30 2.99 19.32 -14.77
CA GLN A 30 1.74 19.71 -14.09
C GLN A 30 1.67 19.15 -12.68
N TRP A 31 1.93 17.85 -12.50
CA TRP A 31 2.03 17.19 -11.20
C TRP A 31 2.99 17.93 -10.27
N ARG A 32 4.20 18.25 -10.76
CA ARG A 32 5.20 18.99 -9.99
C ARG A 32 4.69 20.34 -9.50
N SER A 33 3.96 21.08 -10.33
CA SER A 33 3.37 22.37 -9.96
C SER A 33 2.27 22.19 -8.91
N GLN A 34 1.33 21.26 -9.13
CA GLN A 34 0.21 21.01 -8.24
C GLN A 34 0.66 20.56 -6.83
N ILE A 35 1.61 19.62 -6.76
CA ILE A 35 2.15 19.12 -5.49
C ILE A 35 2.78 20.27 -4.69
N ARG A 36 3.57 21.12 -5.36
CA ARG A 36 4.24 22.27 -4.73
C ARG A 36 3.26 23.34 -4.30
N GLU A 37 2.30 23.66 -5.15
CA GLU A 37 1.29 24.67 -4.85
C GLU A 37 0.45 24.26 -3.63
N ARG A 38 -0.02 23.01 -3.59
CA ARG A 38 -0.75 22.50 -2.44
C ARG A 38 0.05 22.57 -1.14
N TYR A 39 1.31 22.11 -1.17
CA TYR A 39 2.17 22.19 0.00
C TYR A 39 2.42 23.65 0.46
N LYS A 40 2.53 24.59 -0.48
CA LYS A 40 2.68 26.03 -0.15
C LYS A 40 1.40 26.61 0.45
N ARG A 41 0.22 26.21 -0.01
CA ARG A 41 -1.08 26.68 0.51
C ARG A 41 -1.34 26.15 1.91
N ASP A 42 -1.06 24.87 2.15
CA ASP A 42 -1.23 24.23 3.46
C ASP A 42 -0.17 23.15 3.68
N LYS A 43 0.81 23.46 4.53
CA LYS A 43 1.92 22.54 4.87
C LYS A 43 1.44 21.29 5.62
N THR A 44 0.28 21.34 6.26
CA THR A 44 -0.28 20.22 7.04
C THR A 44 -1.03 19.22 6.16
N LYS A 45 -1.35 19.58 4.90
CA LYS A 45 -2.08 18.74 3.94
C LYS A 45 -1.31 18.55 2.63
N PRO A 46 -0.11 17.95 2.66
CA PRO A 46 0.66 17.66 1.45
C PRO A 46 -0.12 16.70 0.53
N HIS A 47 0.04 16.85 -0.79
CA HIS A 47 -0.56 15.91 -1.75
C HIS A 47 0.07 14.53 -1.65
N LEU A 48 1.40 14.49 -1.59
CA LEU A 48 2.17 13.24 -1.57
C LEU A 48 3.05 13.18 -0.33
N THR A 49 3.14 11.99 0.27
CA THR A 49 3.99 11.71 1.42
C THR A 49 4.89 10.52 1.19
N CYS A 50 6.00 10.49 1.91
CA CYS A 50 6.89 9.34 1.96
C CYS A 50 6.19 8.25 2.76
N ALA A 51 6.08 7.05 2.19
CA ALA A 51 5.38 5.97 2.86
C ALA A 51 6.02 5.60 4.21
N TRP A 52 7.35 5.76 4.32
CA TRP A 52 8.14 5.37 5.49
C TRP A 52 8.06 6.32 6.68
N CYS A 53 8.13 7.64 6.43
CA CYS A 53 8.15 8.65 7.50
C CYS A 53 6.96 9.62 7.45
N GLN A 54 6.02 9.39 6.53
CA GLN A 54 4.81 10.20 6.31
C GLN A 54 5.08 11.69 6.02
N SER A 55 6.34 12.04 5.79
CA SER A 55 6.76 13.42 5.56
C SER A 55 6.44 13.86 4.12
N PRO A 56 6.17 15.16 3.88
CA PRO A 56 5.85 15.69 2.56
C PRO A 56 6.91 15.37 1.49
N VAL A 57 6.43 15.00 0.31
CA VAL A 57 7.25 14.67 -0.86
C VAL A 57 6.95 15.63 -2.00
N ILE A 58 7.99 15.95 -2.77
CA ILE A 58 7.91 16.73 -4.00
C ILE A 58 8.44 15.94 -5.19
N LEU A 59 7.90 16.26 -6.36
CA LEU A 59 8.41 15.81 -7.64
C LEU A 59 9.53 16.75 -8.11
N SER A 60 10.75 16.22 -8.22
CA SER A 60 11.94 16.94 -8.67
C SER A 60 12.35 16.54 -10.07
N ARG A 61 12.94 17.48 -10.81
CA ARG A 61 13.55 17.23 -12.12
C ARG A 61 15.06 17.23 -11.96
N ARG A 62 15.74 16.30 -12.63
CA ARG A 62 17.20 16.35 -12.79
C ARG A 62 17.58 17.51 -13.71
N THR A 63 18.72 18.14 -13.45
CA THR A 63 19.23 19.29 -14.22
C THR A 63 20.44 18.92 -15.08
N ASP A 64 20.92 17.68 -15.03
CA ASP A 64 22.06 17.18 -15.81
C ASP A 64 21.62 16.76 -17.22
N HIS A 65 21.60 17.74 -18.12
CA HIS A 65 21.27 17.58 -19.55
C HIS A 65 22.32 16.83 -20.41
N MET A 66 23.07 15.87 -19.86
CA MET A 66 24.13 15.19 -20.63
C MET A 66 24.21 13.69 -20.35
N GLN A 67 23.18 12.95 -20.77
CA GLN A 67 23.38 11.65 -21.43
C GLN A 67 22.07 11.21 -22.10
N VAL A 68 22.16 11.00 -23.41
CA VAL A 68 21.04 10.72 -24.33
C VAL A 68 20.40 9.35 -24.07
N ASN A 69 20.94 8.53 -23.19
CA ASN A 69 20.40 7.21 -22.90
C ASN A 69 20.42 6.92 -21.40
N SER A 70 19.21 6.73 -20.84
CA SER A 70 18.88 6.11 -19.56
C SER A 70 18.56 7.00 -18.34
N SER A 71 17.39 6.70 -17.75
CA SER A 71 16.82 7.10 -16.45
C SER A 71 16.01 8.41 -16.38
N ALA A 72 14.81 8.28 -15.80
CA ALA A 72 13.74 9.30 -15.74
C ALA A 72 14.24 10.70 -15.34
N THR A 73 13.84 11.71 -16.13
CA THR A 73 14.08 13.14 -15.90
C THR A 73 13.48 13.61 -14.57
N PHE A 74 12.50 12.88 -14.02
CA PHE A 74 11.83 13.19 -12.76
C PHE A 74 12.08 12.14 -11.67
N PHE A 75 12.02 12.57 -10.42
CA PHE A 75 12.13 11.70 -9.25
C PHE A 75 11.47 12.33 -8.03
N PHE A 76 10.99 11.49 -7.12
CA PHE A 76 10.46 11.95 -5.83
C PHE A 76 11.59 12.15 -4.82
N LYS A 77 11.46 13.19 -3.99
CA LYS A 77 12.31 13.44 -2.82
C LYS A 77 11.53 14.19 -1.74
N HIS A 78 11.99 14.20 -0.49
CA HIS A 78 11.36 15.06 0.51
C HIS A 78 11.53 16.55 0.16
N ILE A 79 10.67 17.37 0.74
CA ILE A 79 10.79 18.83 0.63
C ILE A 79 12.17 19.34 1.11
N PRO A 80 12.71 20.42 0.52
CA PRO A 80 14.03 20.95 0.88
C PRO A 80 14.18 21.27 2.37
N GLU A 81 13.12 21.75 3.02
CA GLU A 81 13.10 22.11 4.44
C GLU A 81 13.41 20.90 5.35
N LEU A 82 13.04 19.70 4.92
CA LEU A 82 13.34 18.47 5.66
C LEU A 82 14.69 17.88 5.27
N GLU A 83 15.04 17.87 3.98
CA GLU A 83 16.34 17.34 3.54
C GLU A 83 17.51 18.17 4.09
N ASN A 84 17.33 19.47 4.26
CA ASN A 84 18.34 20.38 4.82
C ASN A 84 18.37 20.36 6.36
N ASN A 85 17.42 19.68 7.01
CA ASN A 85 17.39 19.58 8.46
C ASN A 85 18.25 18.38 8.92
N PRO A 86 19.36 18.60 9.65
CA PRO A 86 20.25 17.52 10.10
C PRO A 86 19.59 16.57 11.10
N THR A 87 18.51 16.97 11.78
CA THR A 87 17.77 16.08 12.71
C THR A 87 16.71 15.25 12.00
N PHE A 88 16.42 15.51 10.72
CA PHE A 88 15.44 14.76 9.96
C PHE A 88 15.99 13.38 9.54
N GLN A 89 15.45 12.35 10.17
CA GLN A 89 15.75 10.95 9.86
C GLN A 89 14.58 10.28 9.16
N CYS A 90 14.82 9.85 7.93
CA CYS A 90 13.90 9.00 7.18
C CYS A 90 14.51 7.59 7.09
N PRO A 91 13.76 6.53 7.43
CA PRO A 91 14.27 5.15 7.33
C PRO A 91 14.81 4.79 5.94
N VAL A 92 14.32 5.42 4.88
CA VAL A 92 14.81 5.24 3.50
C VAL A 92 16.31 5.52 3.37
N LYS A 93 16.86 6.48 4.13
CA LYS A 93 18.30 6.83 4.10
C LYS A 93 19.17 5.64 4.51
N HIS A 94 18.67 4.81 5.43
CA HIS A 94 19.38 3.69 6.03
C HIS A 94 18.69 2.35 5.77
N ILE A 95 17.78 2.27 4.79
CA ILE A 95 16.95 1.08 4.58
C ILE A 95 17.76 -0.17 4.26
N LYS A 96 18.95 0.00 3.67
CA LYS A 96 19.92 -1.08 3.41
C LYS A 96 20.60 -1.60 4.68
N GLN A 97 20.59 -0.82 5.76
CA GLN A 97 21.18 -1.13 7.06
C GLN A 97 20.17 -1.75 8.03
N LEU A 98 18.87 -1.77 7.67
CA LEU A 98 17.82 -2.43 8.45
C LEU A 98 17.90 -3.95 8.29
N SER A 99 17.58 -4.67 9.36
CA SER A 99 17.34 -6.13 9.34
C SER A 99 16.09 -6.46 8.53
N GLU A 100 15.96 -7.72 8.09
CA GLU A 100 14.74 -8.18 7.39
C GLU A 100 13.48 -8.06 8.25
N GLN A 101 13.62 -8.24 9.57
CA GLN A 101 12.52 -8.08 10.51
C GLN A 101 12.06 -6.62 10.62
N GLU A 102 13.00 -5.67 10.64
CA GLU A 102 12.69 -4.23 10.63
C GLU A 102 12.09 -3.79 9.30
N LYS A 103 12.63 -4.26 8.16
CA LYS A 103 12.04 -4.00 6.84
C LYS A 103 10.60 -4.53 6.76
N THR A 104 10.37 -5.71 7.34
CA THR A 104 9.04 -6.34 7.43
C THR A 104 8.10 -5.51 8.30
N ALA A 105 8.53 -5.13 9.50
CA ALA A 105 7.74 -4.31 10.42
C ALA A 105 7.38 -2.95 9.80
N LEU A 106 8.33 -2.27 9.16
CA LEU A 106 8.03 -1.03 8.45
C LEU A 106 7.07 -1.27 7.28
N LYS A 107 7.25 -2.31 6.46
CA LYS A 107 6.28 -2.63 5.39
C LYS A 107 4.85 -2.81 5.93
N TYR A 108 4.68 -3.52 7.04
CA TYR A 108 3.37 -3.67 7.70
C TYR A 108 2.81 -2.35 8.23
N GLN A 109 3.66 -1.49 8.80
CA GLN A 109 3.24 -0.16 9.27
C GLN A 109 2.74 0.73 8.13
N ILE A 110 3.27 0.53 6.92
CA ILE A 110 2.88 1.28 5.73
C ILE A 110 1.69 0.62 5.01
N ALA A 111 1.57 -0.70 5.08
CA ALA A 111 0.42 -1.47 4.58
C ALA A 111 -0.85 -1.34 5.45
N LYS A 112 -1.02 -0.22 6.17
CA LYS A 112 -2.25 0.06 6.90
C LYS A 112 -3.43 0.06 5.92
N GLU A 113 -4.55 -0.46 6.40
CA GLU A 113 -5.79 -0.56 5.64
C GLU A 113 -6.17 0.80 5.02
N THR A 114 -6.29 0.82 3.70
CA THR A 114 -6.70 2.01 2.94
C THR A 114 -8.21 2.11 2.83
N ARG A 115 -8.73 3.28 2.44
CA ARG A 115 -10.17 3.44 2.18
C ARG A 115 -10.64 2.50 1.06
N GLN A 116 -9.80 2.26 0.07
CA GLN A 116 -10.06 1.32 -1.03
C GLN A 116 -10.14 -0.13 -0.52
N HIS A 117 -9.29 -0.53 0.43
CA HIS A 117 -9.38 -1.88 1.00
C HIS A 117 -10.69 -2.08 1.76
N LYS A 118 -11.16 -1.05 2.48
CA LYS A 118 -12.52 -1.04 3.06
C LYS A 118 -13.62 -1.12 2.01
N LEU A 119 -13.54 -0.29 0.97
CA LEU A 119 -14.51 -0.30 -0.13
C LEU A 119 -14.51 -1.65 -0.88
N LEU A 120 -13.35 -2.28 -1.03
CA LEU A 120 -13.22 -3.60 -1.63
C LEU A 120 -13.97 -4.65 -0.82
N LYS A 121 -13.78 -4.69 0.51
CA LYS A 121 -14.51 -5.58 1.42
C LYS A 121 -16.02 -5.42 1.28
N GLU A 122 -16.48 -4.17 1.33
CA GLU A 122 -17.90 -3.81 1.17
C GLU A 122 -18.46 -4.23 -0.20
N ASN A 123 -17.69 -4.02 -1.26
CA ASN A 123 -18.11 -4.40 -2.61
C ASN A 123 -18.20 -5.92 -2.76
N ILE A 124 -17.21 -6.67 -2.25
CA ILE A 124 -17.26 -8.13 -2.22
C ILE A 124 -18.50 -8.59 -1.46
N TYR A 125 -18.73 -8.07 -0.25
CA TYR A 125 -19.90 -8.41 0.55
C TYR A 125 -21.22 -8.18 -0.21
N LYS A 126 -21.39 -7.01 -0.84
CA LYS A 126 -22.58 -6.69 -1.64
C LYS A 126 -22.73 -7.59 -2.86
N SER A 127 -21.62 -7.92 -3.55
CA SER A 127 -21.64 -8.85 -4.67
C SER A 127 -22.08 -10.26 -4.25
N LEU A 128 -21.60 -10.74 -3.10
CA LEU A 128 -22.00 -12.04 -2.56
C LEU A 128 -23.47 -12.05 -2.11
N GLN A 129 -23.96 -10.96 -1.52
CA GLN A 129 -25.38 -10.85 -1.14
C GLN A 129 -26.34 -10.90 -2.34
N ALA A 130 -25.87 -10.53 -3.53
CA ALA A 130 -26.69 -10.54 -4.74
C ALA A 130 -26.84 -11.93 -5.37
N ASP A 131 -26.08 -12.94 -4.91
CA ASP A 131 -26.12 -14.31 -5.41
C ASP A 131 -26.57 -15.28 -4.31
N GLU A 132 -27.74 -15.89 -4.49
CA GLU A 132 -28.36 -16.82 -3.53
C GLU A 132 -27.54 -18.09 -3.27
N ALA A 133 -26.55 -18.41 -4.14
CA ALA A 133 -25.65 -19.53 -3.90
C ALA A 133 -24.70 -19.30 -2.71
N PHE A 134 -24.57 -18.05 -2.25
CA PHE A 134 -23.78 -17.67 -1.08
C PHE A 134 -24.65 -17.46 0.17
N SER A 135 -24.08 -17.81 1.32
CA SER A 135 -24.72 -17.66 2.64
C SER A 135 -23.67 -17.40 3.72
N ASP A 136 -24.06 -17.12 4.96
CA ASP A 136 -23.14 -16.87 6.09
C ASP A 136 -22.04 -15.83 5.77
N ILE A 137 -22.40 -14.76 5.05
CA ILE A 137 -21.45 -13.78 4.54
C ILE A 137 -21.04 -12.84 5.68
N HIS A 138 -19.74 -12.71 5.91
CA HIS A 138 -19.18 -11.92 7.01
C HIS A 138 -17.94 -11.13 6.58
N ILE A 139 -17.89 -9.86 6.96
CA ILE A 139 -16.70 -9.00 6.83
C ILE A 139 -15.88 -9.12 8.13
N GLU A 140 -14.58 -9.40 8.00
CA GLU A 140 -13.62 -9.42 9.11
C GLU A 140 -14.01 -10.27 10.35
N GLN A 141 -14.74 -11.37 10.14
CA GLN A 141 -15.08 -12.29 11.21
C GLN A 141 -13.93 -13.26 11.49
N VAL A 142 -13.62 -13.46 12.77
CA VAL A 142 -12.56 -14.40 13.19
C VAL A 142 -12.99 -15.84 12.89
N ARG A 143 -12.14 -16.58 12.18
CA ARG A 143 -12.24 -18.02 11.93
C ARG A 143 -11.14 -18.73 12.71
N LYS A 144 -11.51 -19.67 13.56
CA LYS A 144 -10.58 -20.48 14.37
C LYS A 144 -10.28 -21.79 13.64
N SER A 145 -9.09 -22.33 13.85
CA SER A 145 -8.76 -23.68 13.40
C SER A 145 -9.61 -24.73 14.12
N ILE A 146 -9.67 -25.93 13.55
CA ILE A 146 -10.40 -27.09 14.11
C ILE A 146 -9.89 -27.43 15.53
N ASP A 147 -8.58 -27.33 15.75
CA ASP A 147 -7.96 -27.56 17.06
C ASP A 147 -8.04 -26.36 18.02
N LEU A 148 -8.65 -25.25 17.58
CA LEU A 148 -8.82 -23.98 18.28
C LEU A 148 -7.51 -23.29 18.71
N LYS A 149 -6.34 -23.78 18.30
CA LYS A 149 -5.04 -23.20 18.67
C LYS A 149 -4.63 -22.04 17.78
N GLN A 150 -5.19 -21.96 16.59
CA GLN A 150 -4.88 -20.94 15.60
C GLN A 150 -6.16 -20.20 15.20
N TRP A 151 -6.00 -18.95 14.77
CA TRP A 151 -7.10 -18.17 14.24
C TRP A 151 -6.62 -17.24 13.14
N ARG A 152 -7.55 -16.89 12.27
CA ARG A 152 -7.39 -15.89 11.21
C ARG A 152 -8.62 -15.00 11.16
N ARG A 153 -8.44 -13.80 10.65
CA ARG A 153 -9.51 -12.81 10.43
C ARG A 153 -9.50 -12.46 8.94
N PRO A 154 -10.19 -13.24 8.09
CA PRO A 154 -10.28 -12.96 6.65
C PRO A 154 -10.93 -11.60 6.37
N ASP A 155 -10.61 -10.98 5.24
CA ASP A 155 -11.25 -9.73 4.83
C ASP A 155 -12.76 -9.92 4.60
N VAL A 156 -13.15 -10.95 3.85
CA VAL A 156 -14.55 -11.40 3.73
C VAL A 156 -14.59 -12.93 3.73
N SER A 157 -15.59 -13.53 4.37
CA SER A 157 -15.85 -14.97 4.34
C SER A 157 -17.32 -15.25 4.02
N SER A 158 -17.60 -16.39 3.40
CA SER A 158 -18.95 -16.84 3.08
C SER A 158 -19.00 -18.35 2.90
N LEU A 159 -20.18 -18.94 2.90
CA LEU A 159 -20.43 -20.31 2.47
C LEU A 159 -20.96 -20.32 1.04
N TYR A 160 -20.24 -20.96 0.13
CA TYR A 160 -20.70 -21.26 -1.24
C TYR A 160 -20.99 -22.74 -1.34
N LYS A 161 -22.25 -23.13 -1.57
CA LYS A 161 -22.65 -24.56 -1.65
C LYS A 161 -22.11 -25.40 -0.48
N LYS A 162 -22.19 -24.86 0.75
CA LYS A 162 -21.68 -25.45 2.00
C LYS A 162 -20.15 -25.60 2.09
N GLN A 163 -19.38 -24.91 1.26
CA GLN A 163 -17.93 -24.82 1.37
C GLN A 163 -17.53 -23.43 1.84
N LEU A 164 -16.57 -23.34 2.75
CA LEU A 164 -16.04 -22.04 3.19
C LEU A 164 -15.24 -21.42 2.05
N VAL A 165 -15.65 -20.23 1.65
CA VAL A 165 -14.91 -19.39 0.71
C VAL A 165 -14.45 -18.14 1.45
N VAL A 166 -13.17 -17.84 1.32
CA VAL A 166 -12.52 -16.69 1.93
C VAL A 166 -11.94 -15.79 0.84
N PHE A 167 -12.22 -14.51 0.94
CA PHE A 167 -11.67 -13.46 0.09
C PHE A 167 -10.70 -12.62 0.93
N GLU A 168 -9.48 -12.43 0.41
CA GLU A 168 -8.44 -11.61 1.03
C GLU A 168 -7.93 -10.64 -0.04
N GLY A 169 -8.12 -9.34 0.19
CA GLY A 169 -7.61 -8.27 -0.66
C GLY A 169 -6.10 -8.18 -0.48
N GLN A 170 -5.35 -8.59 -1.49
CA GLN A 170 -3.90 -8.45 -1.45
C GLN A 170 -3.51 -6.97 -1.55
N LEU A 171 -2.83 -6.48 -0.52
CA LEU A 171 -2.01 -5.28 -0.66
C LEU A 171 -0.72 -5.68 -1.38
N SER A 172 -0.25 -4.83 -2.29
CA SER A 172 0.90 -5.04 -3.20
C SER A 172 2.24 -5.36 -2.53
N THR A 173 2.30 -5.42 -1.20
CA THR A 173 3.50 -5.63 -0.40
C THR A 173 3.45 -6.86 0.53
N THR A 174 2.41 -7.71 0.42
CA THR A 174 2.31 -8.92 1.26
C THR A 174 3.36 -9.95 0.87
N PHE A 175 4.12 -10.48 1.83
CA PHE A 175 5.13 -11.49 1.55
C PHE A 175 4.51 -12.82 1.07
N LEU A 176 5.19 -13.50 0.14
CA LEU A 176 4.74 -14.78 -0.40
C LEU A 176 4.52 -15.84 0.68
N ASN A 177 5.39 -15.90 1.70
CA ASN A 177 5.22 -16.81 2.84
C ASN A 177 3.91 -16.54 3.60
N VAL A 178 3.54 -15.28 3.83
CA VAL A 178 2.28 -14.91 4.49
C VAL A 178 1.06 -15.34 3.67
N ILE A 179 1.15 -15.22 2.33
CA ILE A 179 0.10 -15.69 1.41
C ILE A 179 -0.02 -17.23 1.49
N ILE A 180 1.12 -17.93 1.48
CA ILE A 180 1.18 -19.39 1.60
C ILE A 180 0.61 -19.85 2.95
N ASP A 181 1.03 -19.24 4.06
CA ASP A 181 0.58 -19.59 5.41
C ASP A 181 -0.94 -19.42 5.57
N ARG A 182 -1.51 -18.36 4.97
CA ARG A 182 -2.97 -18.15 4.93
C ARG A 182 -3.66 -19.24 4.11
N LYS A 183 -3.12 -19.56 2.92
CA LYS A 183 -3.69 -20.58 2.05
C LYS A 183 -3.71 -21.96 2.73
N ILE A 184 -2.59 -22.37 3.33
CA ILE A 184 -2.48 -23.64 4.08
C ILE A 184 -3.50 -23.65 5.22
N PHE A 185 -3.56 -22.58 6.02
CA PHE A 185 -4.53 -22.50 7.12
C PHE A 185 -5.98 -22.73 6.65
N TYR A 186 -6.42 -22.08 5.57
CA TYR A 186 -7.81 -22.25 5.11
C TYR A 186 -8.04 -23.60 4.44
N GLN A 187 -7.04 -24.19 3.77
CA GLN A 187 -7.15 -25.53 3.19
C GLN A 187 -7.29 -26.62 4.25
N ASP A 188 -6.46 -26.56 5.30
CA ASP A 188 -6.44 -27.54 6.38
C ASP A 188 -7.68 -27.45 7.28
N ASN A 189 -8.39 -26.33 7.25
CA ASN A 189 -9.56 -26.06 8.08
C ASN A 189 -10.86 -25.89 7.27
N ASN A 190 -10.89 -26.37 6.02
CA ASN A 190 -12.06 -26.28 5.14
C ASN A 190 -13.14 -27.33 5.44
N ASP A 191 -12.91 -28.21 6.42
CA ASP A 191 -13.92 -29.16 6.89
C ASP A 191 -14.92 -28.44 7.81
N ILE A 192 -16.09 -28.14 7.25
CA ILE A 192 -17.26 -27.74 8.01
C ILE A 192 -17.92 -29.03 8.51
N ARG A 193 -17.96 -29.20 9.83
CA ARG A 193 -18.91 -30.12 10.49
C ARG A 193 -20.31 -29.54 10.43
#